data_AF-A0A540WJQ6-F1
#
_entry.id   AF-A0A540WJQ6-F1
#
_cell.length_a   1.000
_cell.length_b   1.000
_cell.length_c   1.000
_cell.angle_alpha   90.00
_cell.angle_beta   90.00
_cell.angle_gamma   90.00
#
_symmetry.space_group_name_H-M   'P 1'
#
loop_
_entity.id
_entity.type
_entity.pdbx_description
1 polymer ?
#
loop_
_entity_poly.entity_id
_entity_poly.type
_entity_poly.pdbx_seq_one_letter_code
_entity_poly.pdbx_strand_id
1 'polypeptide(L)'
;MSDGALFSTDTVSTEARYQWHLWTADLLDVATSALVGWAALRAMEHERTPVAMVLAMVLAWLASSAVGGIWGRTLWRQLLGVRLVRNAGAPGAQRGLVRAFTTPVDLLVAPVLQRRPFDTMLGLYAEPVTAGAGARLKGMVPQLPWLALLAGAVWLLVTPTRAEMLKYLGSTLTGWHCCHGTRDVTWECRTSLNRAVREANSGREDVRAVVADCPVASERLAKP
;
A
#
# COMPACT_ATOMS: atom_id res chain seq x y z
N MET A 1 -49.51 -36.11 -11.99
CA MET A 1 -48.70 -35.06 -12.64
C MET A 1 -48.19 -34.15 -11.55
N SER A 2 -46.95 -34.37 -11.10
CA SER A 2 -46.26 -33.59 -10.09
C SER A 2 -45.11 -32.86 -10.78
N ASP A 3 -45.46 -31.81 -11.49
CA ASP A 3 -44.47 -30.95 -12.15
C ASP A 3 -44.17 -29.76 -11.25
N GLY A 4 -42.89 -29.62 -10.89
CA GLY A 4 -42.30 -28.34 -10.53
C GLY A 4 -42.30 -28.01 -9.04
N ALA A 5 -41.09 -28.09 -8.44
CA ALA A 5 -40.52 -27.09 -7.51
C ALA A 5 -39.38 -27.63 -6.62
N LEU A 6 -38.81 -28.81 -6.91
CA LEU A 6 -37.63 -29.30 -6.17
C LEU A 6 -36.31 -28.63 -6.57
N PHE A 7 -36.33 -27.83 -7.64
CA PHE A 7 -35.22 -26.98 -8.06
C PHE A 7 -35.75 -25.56 -8.25
N SER A 8 -36.11 -24.90 -7.15
CA SER A 8 -35.94 -23.45 -7.08
C SER A 8 -34.46 -23.22 -7.36
N THR A 9 -34.12 -22.89 -8.61
CA THR A 9 -32.82 -22.32 -8.95
C THR A 9 -32.58 -21.19 -7.97
N ASP A 10 -31.72 -21.44 -6.98
CA ASP A 10 -31.08 -20.40 -6.19
C ASP A 10 -30.46 -19.45 -7.21
N THR A 11 -31.20 -18.41 -7.56
CA THR A 11 -30.67 -17.31 -8.32
C THR A 11 -29.65 -16.69 -7.39
N VAL A 12 -28.39 -17.10 -7.55
CA VAL A 12 -27.24 -16.52 -6.84
C VAL A 12 -27.48 -15.03 -6.82
N SER A 13 -27.75 -14.49 -5.63
CA SER A 13 -28.13 -13.08 -5.51
C SER A 13 -27.05 -12.26 -6.21
N THR A 14 -27.45 -11.20 -6.90
CA THR A 14 -26.51 -10.34 -7.63
C THR A 14 -25.35 -9.88 -6.74
N GLU A 15 -25.62 -9.76 -5.44
CA GLU A 15 -24.67 -9.51 -4.36
C GLU A 15 -23.61 -10.61 -4.23
N ALA A 16 -23.98 -11.90 -4.27
CA ALA A 16 -23.06 -13.03 -4.17
C ALA A 16 -22.08 -13.13 -5.37
N ARG A 17 -22.51 -12.67 -6.56
CA ARG A 17 -21.68 -12.74 -7.78
C ARG A 17 -20.36 -11.96 -7.68
N TYR A 18 -20.35 -10.86 -6.92
CA TYR A 18 -19.18 -9.98 -6.80
C TYR A 18 -18.48 -10.04 -5.43
N GLN A 19 -18.91 -10.95 -4.54
CA GLN A 19 -18.32 -11.08 -3.20
C GLN A 19 -16.83 -11.40 -3.25
N TRP A 20 -16.38 -12.31 -4.11
CA TRP A 20 -14.95 -12.64 -4.23
C TRP A 20 -14.11 -11.50 -4.80
N HIS A 21 -14.68 -10.70 -5.70
CA HIS A 21 -14.03 -9.49 -6.21
C HIS A 21 -13.89 -8.45 -5.10
N LEU A 22 -14.94 -8.23 -4.31
CA LEU A 22 -14.89 -7.31 -3.17
C LEU A 22 -13.95 -7.81 -2.06
N TRP A 23 -13.97 -9.11 -1.76
CA TRP A 23 -13.08 -9.73 -0.77
C TRP A 23 -11.62 -9.57 -1.16
N THR A 24 -11.27 -9.90 -2.41
CA THR A 24 -9.91 -9.72 -2.93
C THR A 24 -9.51 -8.26 -2.92
N ALA A 25 -10.41 -7.34 -3.30
CA ALA A 25 -10.14 -5.92 -3.26
C ALA A 25 -9.83 -5.43 -1.84
N ASP A 26 -10.62 -5.83 -0.85
CA ASP A 26 -10.42 -5.44 0.54
C ASP A 26 -9.12 -6.02 1.13
N LEU A 27 -8.78 -7.27 0.79
CA LEU A 27 -7.50 -7.87 1.20
C LEU A 27 -6.32 -7.05 0.65
N LEU A 28 -6.37 -6.68 -0.64
CA LEU A 28 -5.35 -5.87 -1.28
C LEU A 28 -5.31 -4.44 -0.72
N ASP A 29 -6.47 -3.85 -0.38
CA ASP A 29 -6.55 -2.53 0.27
C ASP A 29 -5.90 -2.55 1.66
N VAL A 30 -6.13 -3.61 2.46
CA VAL A 30 -5.49 -3.81 3.78
C VAL A 30 -3.97 -3.95 3.61
N ALA A 31 -3.52 -4.84 2.71
CA ALA A 31 -2.10 -5.04 2.46
C ALA A 31 -1.40 -3.76 1.97
N THR A 32 -2.05 -3.03 1.06
CA THR A 32 -1.53 -1.75 0.55
C THR A 32 -1.46 -0.70 1.64
N SER A 33 -2.47 -0.60 2.50
CA SER A 33 -2.47 0.35 3.62
C SER A 33 -1.37 0.04 4.63
N ALA A 34 -1.11 -1.24 4.91
CA ALA A 34 0.00 -1.65 5.77
C ALA A 34 1.37 -1.28 5.17
N LEU A 35 1.56 -1.53 3.86
CA LEU A 35 2.78 -1.14 3.14
C LEU A 35 2.99 0.38 3.14
N VAL A 36 1.94 1.16 2.90
CA VAL A 36 1.98 2.62 2.91
C VAL A 36 2.31 3.16 4.30
N GLY A 37 1.65 2.65 5.35
CA GLY A 37 1.91 3.06 6.72
C GLY A 37 3.36 2.77 7.13
N TRP A 38 3.89 1.60 6.75
CA TRP A 38 5.30 1.28 6.98
C TRP A 38 6.24 2.20 6.20
N ALA A 39 5.99 2.41 4.90
CA ALA A 39 6.80 3.28 4.07
C ALA A 39 6.81 4.73 4.59
N ALA A 40 5.68 5.23 5.08
CA ALA A 40 5.57 6.57 5.67
C ALA A 40 6.49 6.72 6.90
N LEU A 41 6.52 5.73 7.79
CA LEU A 41 7.46 5.73 8.92
C LEU A 41 8.92 5.68 8.48
N ARG A 42 9.24 4.89 7.45
CA ARG A 42 10.60 4.87 6.89
C ARG A 42 11.00 6.23 6.33
N ALA A 43 10.09 6.92 5.67
CA ALA A 43 10.33 8.25 5.11
C ALA A 43 10.57 9.31 6.18
N MET A 44 9.89 9.21 7.33
CA MET A 44 10.05 10.15 8.45
C MET A 44 11.36 9.97 9.22
N GLU A 45 12.16 8.94 8.94
CA GLU A 45 13.40 8.60 9.67
C GLU A 45 13.20 8.49 11.19
N HIS A 46 11.97 8.26 11.65
CA HIS A 46 11.61 8.19 13.07
C HIS A 46 12.06 6.87 13.70
N GLU A 47 12.29 6.86 15.01
CA GLU A 47 12.59 5.63 15.75
C GLU A 47 11.46 4.62 15.58
N ARG A 48 11.83 3.43 15.09
CA ARG A 48 10.87 2.41 14.70
C ARG A 48 10.52 1.55 15.91
N THR A 49 9.59 2.04 16.72
CA THR A 49 8.96 1.20 17.74
C THR A 49 7.85 0.35 17.11
N PRO A 50 7.58 -0.86 17.63
CA PRO A 50 6.46 -1.68 17.16
C PRO A 50 5.13 -0.93 17.23
N VAL A 51 4.94 -0.10 18.27
CA VAL A 51 3.75 0.71 18.47
C VAL A 51 3.59 1.77 17.38
N ALA A 52 4.65 2.51 17.06
CA ALA A 52 4.62 3.50 15.99
C ALA A 52 4.28 2.84 14.65
N MET A 53 4.85 1.65 14.39
CA MET A 53 4.58 0.85 13.18
C MET A 53 3.11 0.50 13.04
N VAL A 54 2.53 -0.11 14.08
CA VAL A 54 1.11 -0.48 14.10
C VAL A 54 0.24 0.78 13.94
N LEU A 55 0.56 1.86 14.65
CA LEU A 55 -0.20 3.10 14.57
C LEU A 55 -0.22 3.67 13.15
N ALA A 56 0.93 3.74 12.46
CA ALA A 56 0.98 4.24 11.09
C ALA A 56 0.19 3.37 10.10
N MET A 57 0.27 2.04 10.24
CA MET A 57 -0.52 1.10 9.43
C MET A 57 -2.02 1.29 9.67
N VAL A 58 -2.45 1.43 10.92
CA VAL A 58 -3.85 1.68 11.28
C VAL A 58 -4.34 3.02 10.74
N LEU A 59 -3.55 4.09 10.87
CA LEU A 59 -3.91 5.41 10.34
C LEU A 59 -4.03 5.39 8.81
N ALA A 60 -3.11 4.72 8.11
CA ALA A 60 -3.18 4.54 6.66
C ALA A 60 -4.44 3.75 6.25
N TRP A 61 -4.78 2.70 7.00
CA TRP A 61 -5.99 1.91 6.77
C TRP A 61 -7.29 2.70 7.00
N LEU A 62 -7.34 3.51 8.06
CA LEU A 62 -8.49 4.38 8.33
C LEU A 62 -8.65 5.44 7.23
N ALA A 63 -7.54 6.04 6.78
CA ALA A 63 -7.55 7.01 5.70
C ALA A 63 -8.02 6.38 4.38
N SER A 64 -7.49 5.21 4.00
CA SER A 64 -7.92 4.50 2.80
C SER A 64 -9.38 4.05 2.86
N SER A 65 -9.84 3.61 4.03
CA SER A 65 -11.25 3.25 4.26
C SER A 65 -12.19 4.46 4.15
N ALA A 66 -11.79 5.62 4.69
CA ALA A 66 -12.55 6.85 4.57
C ALA A 66 -12.68 7.30 3.11
N VAL A 67 -11.56 7.34 2.38
CA VAL A 67 -11.55 7.69 0.94
C VAL A 67 -12.37 6.67 0.14
N GLY A 68 -12.19 5.37 0.40
CA GLY A 68 -12.97 4.31 -0.23
C GLY A 68 -14.48 4.41 0.05
N GLY A 69 -14.85 4.92 1.23
CA GLY A 69 -16.25 5.21 1.58
C GLY A 69 -16.81 6.43 0.84
N ILE A 70 -16.03 7.50 0.69
CA ILE A 70 -16.43 8.73 -0.04
C ILE A 70 -16.72 8.42 -1.51
N TRP A 71 -15.83 7.67 -2.16
CA TRP A 71 -15.92 7.40 -3.60
C TRP A 71 -16.66 6.11 -3.94
N GLY A 72 -16.92 5.26 -2.95
CA GLY A 72 -17.37 3.88 -3.17
C GLY A 72 -16.35 3.03 -3.93
N ARG A 73 -15.14 3.55 -4.17
CA ARG A 73 -14.11 2.95 -5.01
C ARG A 73 -12.76 3.11 -4.34
N THR A 74 -11.94 2.08 -4.48
CA THR A 74 -10.50 2.07 -4.20
C THR A 74 -9.79 1.59 -5.45
N LEU A 75 -8.45 1.65 -5.46
CA LEU A 75 -7.64 1.16 -6.57
C LEU A 75 -8.01 -0.28 -6.93
N TRP A 76 -8.01 -1.16 -5.94
CA TRP A 76 -8.24 -2.60 -6.15
C TRP A 76 -9.69 -2.90 -6.50
N ARG A 77 -10.66 -2.18 -5.91
CA ARG A 77 -12.08 -2.31 -6.31
C ARG A 77 -12.27 -1.93 -7.78
N GLN A 78 -11.67 -0.82 -8.22
CA GLN A 78 -11.75 -0.39 -9.62
C GLN A 78 -11.07 -1.38 -10.57
N LEU A 79 -9.91 -1.93 -10.22
CA LEU A 79 -9.21 -2.96 -11.00
C LEU A 79 -10.02 -4.26 -11.09
N LEU A 80 -10.63 -4.67 -9.99
CA LEU A 80 -11.51 -5.85 -9.92
C LEU A 80 -12.92 -5.57 -10.46
N GLY A 81 -13.17 -4.37 -10.99
CA GLY A 81 -14.41 -4.01 -11.66
C GLY A 81 -15.62 -3.92 -10.74
N VAL A 82 -15.42 -3.64 -9.46
CA VAL A 82 -16.47 -3.50 -8.45
C VAL A 82 -16.45 -2.13 -7.79
N ARG A 83 -17.58 -1.70 -7.27
CA ARG A 83 -17.71 -0.55 -6.39
C ARG A 83 -18.59 -0.92 -5.21
N LEU A 84 -18.32 -0.28 -4.07
CA LEU A 84 -19.12 -0.40 -2.87
C LEU A 84 -20.22 0.67 -2.90
N VAL A 85 -21.45 0.27 -2.64
CA VAL A 85 -22.63 1.13 -2.82
C VAL A 85 -23.55 1.04 -1.60
N ARG A 86 -24.28 2.12 -1.35
CA ARG A 86 -25.41 2.20 -0.42
C ARG A 86 -26.51 3.05 -1.05
N ASN A 87 -27.74 2.56 -1.05
CA ASN A 87 -28.91 3.31 -1.55
C ASN A 87 -28.63 3.99 -2.91
N ALA A 88 -28.11 3.23 -3.89
CA ALA A 88 -27.69 3.70 -5.22
C ALA A 88 -26.53 4.71 -5.29
N GLY A 89 -25.95 5.11 -4.16
CA GLY A 89 -24.83 6.07 -4.07
C GLY A 89 -23.60 5.53 -3.35
N ALA A 90 -22.57 6.37 -3.19
CA ALA A 90 -21.40 6.01 -2.41
C ALA A 90 -21.74 5.88 -0.90
N PRO A 91 -21.06 5.00 -0.14
CA PRO A 91 -21.35 4.77 1.28
C PRO A 91 -21.22 6.00 2.19
N GLY A 92 -20.31 6.91 1.85
CA GLY A 92 -19.90 8.05 2.66
C GLY A 92 -18.73 7.74 3.61
N ALA A 93 -18.00 8.77 4.02
CA ALA A 93 -16.80 8.65 4.86
C ALA A 93 -17.06 7.94 6.19
N GLN A 94 -18.15 8.28 6.88
CA GLN A 94 -18.52 7.68 8.17
C GLN A 94 -18.68 6.16 8.06
N ARG A 95 -19.39 5.66 7.04
CA ARG A 95 -19.53 4.22 6.82
C ARG A 95 -18.22 3.59 6.39
N GLY A 96 -17.42 4.27 5.57
CA GLY A 96 -16.06 3.83 5.26
C GLY A 96 -15.24 3.59 6.52
N LEU A 97 -15.26 4.53 7.47
CA LEU A 97 -14.55 4.42 8.75
C LEU A 97 -15.11 3.30 9.64
N VAL A 98 -16.44 3.19 9.79
CA VAL A 98 -17.04 2.08 10.55
C VAL A 98 -16.63 0.73 9.93
N ARG A 99 -16.68 0.65 8.60
CA ARG A 99 -16.29 -0.53 7.85
C ARG A 99 -14.80 -0.85 8.00
N ALA A 100 -13.94 0.13 8.27
CA ALA A 100 -12.53 -0.11 8.55
C ALA A 100 -12.34 -1.07 9.74
N PHE A 101 -13.24 -1.03 10.72
CA PHE A 101 -13.20 -1.92 11.89
C PHE A 101 -13.86 -3.27 11.64
N THR A 102 -14.87 -3.33 10.76
CA THR A 102 -15.61 -4.57 10.48
C THR A 102 -15.01 -5.39 9.33
N THR A 103 -14.35 -4.75 8.37
CA THR A 103 -13.76 -5.42 7.19
C THR A 103 -12.76 -6.52 7.56
N PRO A 104 -11.86 -6.36 8.56
CA PRO A 104 -10.95 -7.45 8.95
C PRO A 104 -11.70 -8.70 9.40
N VAL A 105 -12.82 -8.53 10.11
CA VAL A 105 -13.65 -9.67 10.53
C VAL A 105 -14.39 -10.27 9.34
N ASP A 106 -14.97 -9.45 8.46
CA ASP A 106 -15.59 -9.93 7.22
C ASP A 106 -14.58 -10.64 6.30
N LEU A 107 -13.31 -10.22 6.26
CA LEU A 107 -12.26 -10.90 5.49
C LEU A 107 -11.99 -12.32 6.00
N LEU A 108 -12.06 -12.55 7.31
CA LEU A 108 -11.86 -13.87 7.91
C LEU A 108 -13.08 -14.77 7.75
N VAL A 109 -14.28 -14.18 7.88
CA VAL A 109 -15.54 -14.93 7.95
C VAL A 109 -16.14 -15.20 6.57
N ALA A 110 -15.97 -14.29 5.61
CA ALA A 110 -16.60 -14.40 4.29
C ALA A 110 -16.20 -15.65 3.49
N PRO A 111 -14.95 -16.15 3.51
CA PRO A 111 -14.59 -17.38 2.81
C PRO A 111 -15.37 -18.61 3.32
N VAL A 112 -15.73 -18.61 4.61
CA VAL A 112 -16.45 -19.72 5.26
C VAL A 112 -17.95 -19.56 5.10
N LEU A 113 -18.50 -18.39 5.41
CA LEU A 113 -19.94 -18.17 5.39
C LEU A 113 -20.49 -17.80 4.01
N GLN A 114 -19.63 -17.54 3.03
CA GLN A 114 -20.00 -17.06 1.69
C GLN A 114 -20.95 -15.85 1.74
N ARG A 115 -20.76 -15.01 2.78
CA ARG A 115 -21.55 -13.79 3.05
C ARG A 115 -20.72 -12.82 3.88
N ARG A 116 -21.09 -11.54 3.84
CA ARG A 116 -20.40 -10.47 4.56
C ARG A 116 -21.35 -9.82 5.57
N PRO A 117 -21.53 -10.41 6.76
CA PRO A 117 -22.57 -10.02 7.69
C PRO A 117 -22.49 -8.55 8.11
N PHE A 118 -21.28 -8.00 8.28
CA PHE A 118 -21.15 -6.61 8.71
C PHE A 118 -21.40 -5.63 7.56
N ASP A 119 -20.93 -5.93 6.35
CA ASP A 119 -21.33 -5.17 5.16
C ASP A 119 -22.87 -5.14 5.02
N THR A 120 -23.56 -6.28 5.21
CA THR A 120 -25.03 -6.33 5.19
C THR A 120 -25.66 -5.48 6.30
N MET A 121 -25.15 -5.55 7.54
CA MET A 121 -25.63 -4.70 8.65
C MET A 121 -25.44 -3.20 8.37
N LEU A 122 -24.39 -2.82 7.65
CA LEU A 122 -24.13 -1.44 7.24
C LEU A 122 -24.95 -1.00 6.01
N GLY A 123 -25.70 -1.93 5.40
CA GLY A 123 -26.45 -1.71 4.16
C GLY A 123 -25.52 -1.51 2.95
N LEU A 124 -24.36 -2.17 2.95
CA LEU A 124 -23.34 -2.08 1.94
C LEU A 124 -23.35 -3.33 1.07
N TYR A 125 -23.21 -3.14 -0.23
CA TYR A 125 -23.13 -4.23 -1.18
C TYR A 125 -22.24 -3.85 -2.37
N ALA A 126 -21.71 -4.88 -3.04
CA ALA A 126 -20.89 -4.72 -4.24
C ALA A 126 -21.78 -4.56 -5.47
N GLU A 127 -21.51 -3.54 -6.27
CA GLU A 127 -22.05 -3.41 -7.62
C GLU A 127 -20.92 -3.47 -8.66
N PRO A 128 -21.16 -4.01 -9.85
CA PRO A 128 -20.19 -3.92 -10.94
C PRO A 128 -20.01 -2.47 -11.38
N VAL A 129 -18.77 -2.08 -11.64
CA VAL A 129 -18.50 -0.89 -12.46
C VAL A 129 -18.89 -1.27 -13.90
N THR A 130 -19.79 -0.50 -14.51
CA THR A 130 -20.46 -0.78 -15.80
C THR A 130 -19.58 -1.49 -16.83
N ALA A 131 -20.15 -2.50 -17.50
CA ALA A 131 -19.42 -3.39 -18.40
C ALA A 131 -18.77 -2.62 -19.57
N GLY A 132 -17.45 -2.76 -19.71
CA GLY A 132 -16.66 -2.18 -20.80
C GLY A 132 -15.28 -1.70 -20.34
N ALA A 133 -14.23 -2.10 -21.06
CA ALA A 133 -12.85 -1.70 -20.76
C ALA A 133 -12.68 -0.17 -20.66
N GLY A 134 -13.44 0.59 -21.47
CA GLY A 134 -13.42 2.06 -21.46
C GLY A 134 -13.92 2.69 -20.16
N ALA A 135 -14.96 2.14 -19.51
CA ALA A 135 -15.46 2.67 -18.24
C ALA A 135 -14.52 2.33 -17.06
N ARG A 136 -13.90 1.13 -17.11
CA ARG A 136 -12.87 0.72 -16.15
C ARG A 136 -11.62 1.57 -16.24
N LEU A 137 -11.12 1.82 -17.46
CA LEU A 137 -9.94 2.67 -17.72
C LEU A 137 -10.22 4.16 -17.44
N LYS A 138 -11.38 4.70 -17.82
CA LYS A 138 -11.75 6.08 -17.45
C LYS A 138 -11.84 6.26 -15.93
N GLY A 139 -12.25 5.23 -15.20
CA GLY A 139 -12.25 5.22 -13.74
C GLY A 139 -10.88 5.05 -13.08
N MET A 140 -9.80 4.81 -13.84
CA MET A 140 -8.42 4.73 -13.30
C MET A 140 -7.78 6.11 -13.09
N VAL A 141 -8.19 7.14 -13.84
CA VAL A 141 -7.66 8.51 -13.66
C VAL A 141 -7.76 9.00 -12.21
N PRO A 142 -8.92 8.89 -11.51
CA PRO A 142 -8.99 9.26 -10.10
C PRO A 142 -8.21 8.32 -9.15
N GLN A 143 -7.71 7.19 -9.65
CA GLN A 143 -6.89 6.23 -8.89
C GLN A 143 -5.38 6.44 -9.09
N LEU A 144 -4.96 7.34 -9.99
CA LEU A 144 -3.54 7.65 -10.19
C LEU A 144 -2.81 8.09 -8.91
N PRO A 145 -3.42 8.88 -7.99
CA PRO A 145 -2.78 9.19 -6.72
C PRO A 145 -2.49 7.94 -5.87
N TRP A 146 -3.40 6.96 -5.87
CA TRP A 146 -3.19 5.68 -5.17
C TRP A 146 -2.05 4.86 -5.78
N LEU A 147 -1.95 4.85 -7.11
CA LEU A 147 -0.84 4.19 -7.80
C LEU A 147 0.50 4.87 -7.49
N ALA A 148 0.54 6.20 -7.51
CA ALA A 148 1.73 6.97 -7.16
C ALA A 148 2.16 6.71 -5.70
N LEU A 149 1.19 6.68 -4.78
CA LEU A 149 1.42 6.36 -3.38
C LEU A 149 1.95 4.93 -3.18
N LEU A 150 1.39 3.94 -3.87
CA LEU A 150 1.88 2.55 -3.81
C LEU A 150 3.30 2.43 -4.39
N ALA A 151 3.56 3.04 -5.55
CA ALA A 151 4.89 3.04 -6.15
C ALA A 151 5.92 3.74 -5.25
N GLY A 152 5.55 4.88 -4.65
CA GLY A 152 6.36 5.59 -3.68
C GLY A 152 6.61 4.76 -2.41
N ALA A 153 5.60 4.03 -1.93
CA ALA A 153 5.75 3.15 -0.78
C ALA A 153 6.75 2.02 -1.04
N VAL A 154 6.63 1.35 -2.19
CA VAL A 154 7.58 0.32 -2.63
C VAL A 154 8.99 0.90 -2.74
N TRP A 155 9.13 2.08 -3.36
CA TRP A 155 10.41 2.75 -3.47
C TRP A 155 11.04 3.05 -2.10
N LEU A 156 10.27 3.56 -1.14
CA LEU A 156 10.74 3.87 0.21
C LEU A 156 11.06 2.64 1.06
N LEU A 157 10.40 1.51 0.79
CA LEU A 157 10.70 0.24 1.44
C LEU A 157 12.01 -0.34 0.94
N VAL A 158 12.23 -0.27 -0.37
CA VAL A 158 13.42 -0.82 -1.01
C VAL A 158 14.61 0.12 -0.76
N THR A 159 14.44 1.45 -0.82
CA THR A 159 15.53 2.42 -0.55
C THR A 159 15.98 2.44 0.92
N PRO A 160 17.31 2.42 1.18
CA PRO A 160 17.84 2.41 2.55
C PRO A 160 17.58 3.76 3.23
N THR A 161 17.20 3.75 4.51
CA THR A 161 17.08 4.99 5.31
C THR A 161 18.45 5.54 5.71
N ARG A 162 18.54 6.78 6.22
CA ARG A 162 19.82 7.32 6.70
C ARG A 162 20.47 6.45 7.76
N ALA A 163 19.71 5.99 8.76
CA ALA A 163 20.25 5.12 9.80
C ALA A 163 20.77 3.78 9.24
N GLU A 164 20.04 3.17 8.29
CA GLU A 164 20.47 1.94 7.62
C GLU A 164 21.70 2.18 6.74
N MET A 165 21.71 3.28 5.99
CA MET A 165 22.83 3.72 5.17
C MET A 165 24.07 3.96 6.02
N LEU A 166 23.98 4.74 7.10
CA LEU A 166 25.11 5.03 7.99
C LEU A 166 25.60 3.77 8.69
N LYS A 167 24.71 2.86 9.11
CA LYS A 167 25.09 1.57 9.68
C LYS A 167 25.79 0.70 8.64
N TYR A 168 25.21 0.56 7.45
CA TYR A 168 25.76 -0.25 6.37
C TYR A 168 27.12 0.29 5.95
N LEU A 169 27.20 1.57 5.60
CA LEU A 169 28.44 2.26 5.26
C LEU A 169 29.44 2.19 6.41
N GLY A 170 29.07 2.51 7.64
CA GLY A 170 29.97 2.39 8.80
C GLY A 170 30.53 0.97 9.01
N SER A 171 29.75 -0.08 8.71
CA SER A 171 30.21 -1.48 8.79
C SER A 171 31.01 -1.96 7.58
N THR A 172 30.83 -1.32 6.41
CA THR A 172 31.45 -1.72 5.13
C THR A 172 32.55 -0.77 4.66
N LEU A 173 32.71 0.38 5.32
CA LEU A 173 33.71 1.43 5.05
C LEU A 173 34.85 1.48 6.07
N THR A 174 34.96 0.54 7.01
CA THR A 174 36.18 0.48 7.82
C THR A 174 37.36 0.04 6.94
N GLY A 175 38.09 1.00 6.36
CA GLY A 175 39.26 0.81 5.50
C GLY A 175 39.17 1.52 4.15
N TRP A 176 40.18 1.35 3.28
CA TRP A 176 40.36 1.96 1.93
C TRP A 176 39.29 1.61 0.88
N HIS A 177 38.11 1.17 1.34
CA HIS A 177 37.26 0.29 0.61
C HIS A 177 35.78 0.68 0.66
N CYS A 178 35.39 1.68 -0.13
CA CYS A 178 33.98 1.91 -0.44
C CYS A 178 33.38 0.72 -1.17
N CYS A 179 32.65 -0.13 -0.45
CA CYS A 179 32.00 -1.33 -0.99
C CYS A 179 32.97 -2.24 -1.79
N HIS A 180 34.16 -2.57 -1.25
CA HIS A 180 35.07 -3.44 -2.01
C HIS A 180 34.66 -4.90 -2.01
N GLY A 181 34.84 -5.53 -3.18
CA GLY A 181 34.94 -6.97 -3.33
C GLY A 181 34.15 -7.57 -4.47
N THR A 182 33.19 -6.86 -5.06
CA THR A 182 32.36 -7.41 -6.13
C THR A 182 32.63 -6.67 -7.44
N ARG A 183 32.96 -7.44 -8.49
CA ARG A 183 32.98 -6.95 -9.89
C ARG A 183 31.70 -6.20 -10.27
N ASP A 184 30.60 -6.48 -9.55
CA ASP A 184 29.32 -5.82 -9.66
C ASP A 184 28.95 -5.10 -8.35
N VAL A 185 28.81 -3.77 -8.42
CA VAL A 185 28.32 -2.97 -7.29
C VAL A 185 26.88 -3.38 -6.98
N THR A 186 26.63 -3.89 -5.76
CA THR A 186 25.28 -4.29 -5.35
C THR A 186 24.32 -3.10 -5.38
N TRP A 187 23.04 -3.39 -5.62
CA TRP A 187 21.99 -2.37 -5.62
C TRP A 187 21.96 -1.59 -4.29
N GLU A 188 22.17 -2.27 -3.16
CA GLU A 188 22.24 -1.68 -1.82
C GLU A 188 23.43 -0.72 -1.67
N CYS A 189 24.63 -1.11 -2.14
CA CYS A 189 25.78 -0.21 -2.13
C CYS A 189 25.52 1.02 -3.01
N ARG A 190 25.04 0.82 -4.25
CA ARG A 190 24.81 1.93 -5.19
C ARG A 190 23.81 2.95 -4.62
N THR A 191 22.70 2.47 -4.05
CA THR A 191 21.66 3.34 -3.50
C THR A 191 22.10 4.03 -2.21
N SER A 192 22.81 3.32 -1.33
CA SER A 192 23.40 3.90 -0.11
C SER A 192 24.43 4.99 -0.44
N LEU A 193 25.33 4.73 -1.39
CA LEU A 193 26.35 5.70 -1.83
C LEU A 193 25.73 6.95 -2.47
N ASN A 194 24.74 6.76 -3.36
CA ASN A 194 24.03 7.87 -3.99
C ASN A 194 23.26 8.73 -2.98
N ARG A 195 22.66 8.10 -1.96
CA ARG A 195 22.00 8.81 -0.85
C ARG A 195 23.02 9.60 -0.02
N ALA A 196 24.16 9.00 0.31
CA ALA A 196 25.21 9.63 1.09
C ALA A 196 25.78 10.88 0.40
N VAL A 197 26.09 10.79 -0.90
CA VAL A 197 26.54 11.95 -1.71
C VAL A 197 25.49 13.06 -1.71
N ARG A 198 24.21 12.73 -1.91
CA ARG A 198 23.11 13.71 -1.89
C ARG A 198 22.96 14.37 -0.51
N GLU A 199 23.02 13.60 0.57
CA GLU A 199 22.89 14.12 1.93
C GLU A 199 24.10 14.96 2.35
N ALA A 200 25.32 14.58 1.95
CA ALA A 200 26.52 15.38 2.16
C ALA A 200 26.49 16.72 1.38
N ASN A 201 25.95 16.72 0.15
CA ASN A 201 25.69 17.93 -0.63
C ASN A 201 24.67 18.85 0.07
N SER A 202 23.67 18.27 0.74
CA SER A 202 22.69 19.02 1.53
C SER A 202 23.22 19.55 2.88
N GLY A 203 24.50 19.31 3.21
CA GLY A 203 25.13 19.89 4.41
C GLY A 203 25.05 19.04 5.67
N ARG A 204 24.71 17.76 5.60
CA ARG A 204 24.66 16.88 6.80
C ARG A 204 26.06 16.45 7.24
N GLU A 205 26.51 16.92 8.41
CA GLU A 205 27.90 16.76 8.90
C GLU A 205 28.27 15.31 9.24
N ASP A 206 27.36 14.55 9.86
CA ASP A 206 27.54 13.12 10.15
C ASP A 206 27.73 12.27 8.89
N VAL A 207 27.03 12.63 7.80
CA VAL A 207 27.18 11.96 6.50
C VAL A 207 28.47 12.41 5.81
N ARG A 208 28.86 13.68 5.93
CA ARG A 208 30.12 14.20 5.36
C ARG A 208 31.35 13.48 5.92
N ALA A 209 31.37 13.21 7.23
CA ALA A 209 32.46 12.45 7.85
C ALA A 209 32.59 11.06 7.21
N VAL A 210 31.49 10.33 7.10
CA VAL A 210 31.46 8.98 6.49
C VAL A 210 31.84 9.01 5.01
N VAL A 211 31.49 10.07 4.28
CA VAL A 211 31.85 10.22 2.86
C VAL A 211 33.32 10.62 2.67
N ALA A 212 33.91 11.40 3.58
CA ALA A 212 35.32 11.77 3.52
C ALA A 212 36.24 10.54 3.57
N ASP A 213 35.86 9.53 4.36
CA ASP A 213 36.56 8.25 4.45
C ASP A 213 36.39 7.38 3.20
N CYS A 214 35.58 7.82 2.23
CA CYS A 214 35.26 7.10 1.01
C CYS A 214 35.72 7.82 -0.28
N PRO A 215 36.84 7.43 -0.91
CA PRO A 215 37.38 8.10 -2.10
C PRO A 215 36.39 8.23 -3.27
N VAL A 216 35.62 7.18 -3.55
CA VAL A 216 34.65 7.18 -4.67
C VAL A 216 33.49 8.15 -4.42
N ALA A 217 33.07 8.31 -3.17
CA ALA A 217 32.00 9.23 -2.82
C ALA A 217 32.51 10.67 -2.72
N SER A 218 33.70 10.89 -2.16
CA SER A 218 34.32 12.21 -2.09
C SER A 218 34.60 12.79 -3.49
N GLU A 219 35.06 11.97 -4.44
CA GLU A 219 35.20 12.37 -5.85
C GLU A 219 33.87 12.78 -6.50
N ARG A 220 32.75 12.13 -6.14
CA ARG A 220 31.41 12.49 -6.66
C ARG A 220 30.88 13.78 -6.06
N LEU A 221 31.21 14.09 -4.80
CA LEU A 221 30.90 15.37 -4.16
C LEU A 221 31.70 16.54 -4.74
N ALA A 222 32.93 16.30 -5.18
CA ALA A 222 33.77 17.32 -5.78
C ALA A 222 33.34 17.71 -7.20
N LYS A 223 32.46 16.92 -7.83
CA LYS A 223 31.88 17.24 -9.14
C LYS A 223 30.59 18.06 -8.95
N PRO A 224 30.47 19.22 -9.60
CA PRO A 224 29.28 20.07 -9.52
C PRO A 224 28.05 19.41 -10.15
#